data_AF-A0AAW0CH14-F1
#
_entry.id   AF-A0AAW0CH14-F1
#
_cell.length_a   1.000
_cell.length_b   1.000
_cell.length_c   1.000
_cell.angle_alpha   90.00
_cell.angle_beta   90.00
_cell.angle_gamma   90.00
#
_symmetry.space_group_name_H-M   'P 1'
#
loop_
_entity.id
_entity.type
_entity.pdbx_description
1 polymer ?
#
loop_
_entity_poly.entity_id
_entity_poly.type
_entity_poly.pdbx_seq_one_letter_code
_entity_poly.pdbx_strand_id
1 'polypeptide(L)'
;MENYDEERAKKELQLWIEERSRAEHSKANVCKLLEDTKDIRTFECGTPRAWRLITNANEPEEFVFKMQGILVVSELPPFTKYLGRKSNIASLRQGVTLTGLGIPEFDKAVSGIKIGDLLLKRNLPPQGTETLHCIGEFRGVQTVTISNRYFTPQQHAKGEPAVEIPTEIDPHGTLRRVSRLEYVHTQENTVEYERSQNKEKKSLRSSVLSPF
;
A
#
# COMPACT_ATOMS: atom_id res chain seq x y z
N MET A 1 8.08 24.19 0.63
CA MET A 1 7.37 23.56 -0.50
C MET A 1 6.74 24.68 -1.33
N GLU A 2 7.58 25.62 -1.78
CA GLU A 2 7.21 26.76 -2.60
C GLU A 2 7.69 26.43 -4.02
N ASN A 3 6.81 26.49 -5.02
CA ASN A 3 6.99 26.11 -6.44
C ASN A 3 6.65 24.66 -6.85
N TYR A 4 5.71 23.98 -6.19
CA TYR A 4 5.09 22.79 -6.80
C TYR A 4 3.99 23.23 -7.78
N ASP A 5 4.18 22.97 -9.08
CA ASP A 5 3.21 23.29 -10.13
C ASP A 5 2.10 22.22 -10.14
N GLU A 6 1.06 22.47 -9.34
CA GLU A 6 -0.09 21.57 -9.19
C GLU A 6 -0.83 21.34 -10.52
N GLU A 7 -0.98 22.38 -11.33
CA GLU A 7 -1.69 22.32 -12.61
C GLU A 7 -0.97 21.43 -13.61
N ARG A 8 0.37 21.55 -13.69
CA ARG A 8 1.18 20.66 -14.52
C ARG A 8 1.12 19.23 -14.00
N ALA A 9 1.27 19.02 -12.69
CA ALA A 9 1.23 17.69 -12.10
C ALA A 9 -0.12 16.99 -12.34
N LYS A 10 -1.23 17.74 -12.23
CA LYS A 10 -2.58 17.25 -12.52
C LYS A 10 -2.73 16.82 -13.98
N LYS A 11 -2.26 17.64 -14.93
CA LYS A 11 -2.28 17.30 -16.37
C LYS A 11 -1.45 16.07 -16.69
N GLU A 12 -0.24 15.96 -16.14
CA GLU A 12 0.63 14.80 -16.34
C GLU A 12 0.01 13.53 -15.75
N LEU A 13 -0.56 13.60 -14.54
CA LEU A 13 -1.25 12.47 -13.92
C LEU A 13 -2.45 12.01 -14.75
N GLN A 14 -3.26 12.94 -15.24
CA GLN A 14 -4.41 12.62 -16.09
C GLN A 14 -3.98 11.88 -17.37
N LEU A 15 -2.94 12.36 -18.06
CA LEU A 15 -2.39 11.69 -19.23
C LEU A 15 -1.95 10.25 -18.91
N TRP A 16 -1.29 10.04 -17.78
CA TRP A 16 -0.82 8.71 -17.36
C TRP A 16 -1.97 7.75 -17.02
N ILE A 17 -3.04 8.26 -16.41
CA ILE A 17 -4.24 7.48 -16.13
C ILE A 17 -4.93 7.08 -17.44
N GLU A 18 -5.05 8.01 -18.39
CA GLU A 18 -5.67 7.78 -19.69
C GLU A 18 -4.86 6.83 -20.59
N GLU A 19 -3.54 6.98 -20.64
CA GLU A 19 -2.64 6.06 -21.35
C GLU A 19 -2.76 4.64 -20.79
N ARG A 20 -2.81 4.52 -19.46
CA ARG A 20 -2.95 3.21 -18.81
C ARG A 20 -4.32 2.59 -19.04
N SER A 21 -5.38 3.40 -19.00
CA SER A 21 -6.75 2.93 -19.23
C SER A 21 -6.91 2.33 -20.63
N ARG A 22 -6.12 2.80 -21.61
CA ARG A 22 -6.06 2.29 -22.98
C ARG A 22 -5.24 1.01 -23.16
N ALA A 23 -4.34 0.68 -22.23
CA ALA A 23 -3.57 -0.57 -22.27
C ALA A 23 -4.43 -1.75 -21.78
N GLU A 24 -4.42 -2.89 -22.49
CA GLU A 24 -5.25 -4.08 -22.17
C GLU A 24 -5.09 -4.63 -20.75
N HIS A 25 -3.98 -4.32 -20.07
CA HIS A 25 -3.71 -4.65 -18.67
C HIS A 25 -4.47 -3.76 -17.65
N SER A 26 -5.31 -2.82 -18.12
CA SER A 26 -6.22 -1.95 -17.36
C SER A 26 -7.30 -2.72 -16.56
N LYS A 27 -7.43 -4.03 -16.80
CA LYS A 27 -8.34 -4.92 -16.09
C LYS A 27 -8.01 -5.13 -14.60
N ALA A 28 -7.03 -4.45 -14.01
CA ALA A 28 -6.70 -4.53 -12.58
C ALA A 28 -6.90 -3.18 -11.87
N ASN A 29 -8.05 -2.54 -12.13
CA ASN A 29 -8.44 -1.31 -11.44
C ASN A 29 -9.26 -1.64 -10.20
N VAL A 30 -9.09 -0.88 -9.12
CA VAL A 30 -9.93 -0.98 -7.91
C VAL A 30 -11.43 -0.92 -8.25
N CYS A 31 -11.77 -0.27 -9.37
CA CYS A 31 -13.11 -0.20 -9.90
C CYS A 31 -13.76 -1.56 -10.17
N LYS A 32 -12.99 -2.63 -10.45
CA LYS A 32 -13.56 -3.98 -10.61
C LYS A 32 -14.19 -4.51 -9.33
N LEU A 33 -13.66 -4.13 -8.17
CA LEU A 33 -14.27 -4.48 -6.88
C LEU A 33 -15.71 -3.94 -6.79
N LEU A 34 -16.01 -2.83 -7.46
CA LEU A 34 -17.36 -2.24 -7.53
C LEU A 34 -18.30 -3.07 -8.40
N GLU A 35 -17.77 -3.74 -9.42
CA GLU A 35 -18.53 -4.50 -10.42
C GLU A 35 -18.85 -5.92 -9.91
N ASP A 36 -17.92 -6.55 -9.19
CA ASP A 36 -18.01 -7.95 -8.77
C ASP A 36 -18.68 -8.15 -7.39
N THR A 37 -19.29 -7.11 -6.80
CA THR A 37 -19.83 -7.12 -5.43
C THR A 37 -20.87 -8.20 -5.12
N LYS A 38 -21.47 -8.81 -6.15
CA LYS A 38 -22.55 -9.80 -6.00
C LYS A 38 -22.07 -11.17 -5.49
N ASP A 39 -20.79 -11.49 -5.66
CA ASP A 39 -20.21 -12.80 -5.34
C ASP A 39 -19.08 -12.74 -4.29
N ILE A 40 -19.03 -11.65 -3.52
CA ILE A 40 -18.01 -11.44 -2.48
C ILE A 40 -18.47 -12.01 -1.14
N ARG A 41 -17.62 -12.85 -0.55
CA ARG A 41 -17.77 -13.39 0.81
C ARG A 41 -16.56 -13.00 1.65
N THR A 42 -16.69 -13.12 2.98
CA THR A 42 -15.54 -13.03 3.87
C THR A 42 -15.07 -14.40 4.32
N PHE A 43 -13.76 -14.53 4.43
CA PHE A 43 -13.10 -15.72 4.96
C PHE A 43 -12.19 -15.33 6.10
N GLU A 44 -12.39 -15.94 7.27
CA GLU A 44 -11.51 -15.80 8.41
C GLU A 44 -10.33 -16.76 8.27
N CYS A 45 -9.11 -16.24 8.36
CA CYS A 45 -7.91 -17.03 8.17
C CYS A 45 -6.68 -16.43 8.88
N GLY A 46 -5.58 -17.18 8.86
CA GLY A 46 -4.29 -16.70 9.35
C GLY A 46 -4.14 -16.68 10.87
N THR A 47 -2.92 -16.39 11.31
CA THR A 47 -2.63 -15.96 12.69
C THR A 47 -1.65 -14.80 12.57
N PRO A 48 -1.96 -13.63 13.11
CA PRO A 48 -3.15 -13.30 13.86
C PRO A 48 -4.38 -13.41 12.96
N ARG A 49 -5.52 -13.64 13.61
CA ARG A 49 -6.80 -13.85 12.94
C ARG A 49 -7.10 -12.65 12.04
N ALA A 50 -7.25 -12.90 10.76
CA ALA A 50 -7.48 -11.89 9.73
C ALA A 50 -8.70 -12.26 8.91
N TRP A 51 -9.42 -11.24 8.47
CA TRP A 51 -10.59 -11.39 7.61
C TRP A 51 -10.25 -10.91 6.22
N ARG A 52 -10.48 -11.76 5.21
CA ARG A 52 -10.21 -11.47 3.81
C ARG A 52 -11.51 -11.45 3.02
N LEU A 53 -11.59 -10.56 2.04
CA LEU A 53 -12.62 -10.64 0.99
C LEU A 53 -12.18 -11.68 -0.03
N ILE A 54 -13.09 -12.59 -0.36
CA ILE A 54 -12.89 -13.61 -1.39
C ILE A 54 -14.05 -13.57 -2.37
N THR A 55 -13.77 -13.81 -3.64
CA THR A 55 -14.81 -14.07 -4.65
C THR A 55 -15.09 -15.57 -4.71
N ASN A 56 -16.18 -15.97 -5.36
CA ASN A 56 -16.53 -17.38 -5.58
C ASN A 56 -15.62 -18.10 -6.60
N ALA A 57 -14.39 -17.61 -6.82
CA ALA A 57 -13.41 -18.30 -7.66
C ALA A 57 -12.99 -19.63 -7.01
N ASN A 58 -12.74 -20.65 -7.83
CA ASN A 58 -12.32 -21.98 -7.35
C ASN A 58 -10.98 -21.95 -6.62
N GLU A 59 -10.10 -21.02 -7.00
CA GLU A 59 -8.79 -20.81 -6.37
C GLU A 59 -8.69 -19.34 -5.95
N PRO A 60 -8.52 -19.05 -4.64
CA PRO A 60 -8.40 -17.68 -4.18
C PRO A 60 -7.04 -17.11 -4.55
N GLU A 61 -7.01 -16.23 -5.55
CA GLU A 61 -5.83 -15.45 -5.93
C GLU A 61 -5.81 -14.09 -5.21
N GLU A 62 -4.61 -13.55 -4.98
CA GLU A 62 -4.46 -12.21 -4.43
C GLU A 62 -4.96 -11.15 -5.42
N PHE A 63 -5.85 -10.29 -4.96
CA PHE A 63 -6.38 -9.21 -5.77
C PHE A 63 -5.41 -8.03 -5.78
N VAL A 64 -4.62 -7.92 -6.85
CA VAL A 64 -3.69 -6.80 -7.06
C VAL A 64 -4.39 -5.69 -7.82
N PHE A 65 -4.51 -4.51 -7.20
CA PHE A 65 -4.97 -3.31 -7.89
C PHE A 65 -3.82 -2.34 -8.13
N LYS A 66 -3.96 -1.57 -9.20
CA LYS A 66 -3.01 -0.53 -9.57
C LYS A 66 -3.68 0.84 -9.47
N MET A 67 -3.00 1.78 -8.83
CA MET A 67 -3.45 3.17 -8.68
C MET A 67 -2.31 4.11 -9.06
N GLN A 68 -2.63 5.25 -9.65
CA GLN A 68 -1.70 6.34 -9.93
C GLN A 68 -2.15 7.58 -9.17
N GLY A 69 -1.20 8.28 -8.55
CA GLY A 69 -1.48 9.51 -7.82
C GLY A 69 -0.20 10.32 -7.62
N ILE A 70 -0.37 11.54 -7.13
CA ILE A 70 0.70 12.47 -6.79
C ILE A 70 1.16 12.23 -5.35
N LEU A 71 2.46 12.14 -5.15
CA LEU A 71 3.07 11.91 -3.84
C LEU A 71 2.96 13.17 -2.96
N VAL A 72 2.28 13.04 -1.82
CA VAL A 72 2.11 14.12 -0.83
C VAL A 72 3.06 13.91 0.35
N VAL A 73 3.10 12.69 0.88
CA VAL A 73 3.95 12.29 1.99
C VAL A 73 4.72 11.05 1.59
N SER A 74 6.00 11.01 1.95
CA SER A 74 6.89 9.88 1.72
C SER A 74 7.59 9.55 3.03
N GLU A 75 7.28 8.38 3.59
CA GLU A 75 7.98 7.77 4.72
C GLU A 75 8.70 6.52 4.22
N LEU A 76 9.65 6.73 3.31
CA LEU A 76 10.42 5.65 2.70
C LEU A 76 11.82 5.56 3.34
N PRO A 77 12.52 4.42 3.16
CA PRO A 77 13.92 4.29 3.55
C PRO A 77 14.81 5.41 2.98
N PRO A 78 15.98 5.70 3.60
CA PRO A 78 16.60 4.91 4.67
C PRO A 78 15.99 5.26 6.03
N PHE A 79 15.86 4.27 6.90
CA PHE A 79 15.49 4.51 8.28
C PHE A 79 16.68 5.09 9.05
N THR A 80 16.67 6.40 9.26
CA THR A 80 17.75 7.15 9.93
C THR A 80 17.40 7.60 11.34
N LYS A 81 16.15 7.38 11.78
CA LYS A 81 15.67 7.83 13.09
C LYS A 81 16.25 6.96 14.21
N TYR A 82 16.66 7.58 15.31
CA TYR A 82 17.03 6.84 16.51
C TYR A 82 15.78 6.31 17.24
N LEU A 83 15.77 5.02 17.57
CA LEU A 83 14.72 4.40 18.37
C LEU A 83 15.10 4.44 19.85
N GLY A 84 14.39 5.23 20.64
CA GLY A 84 14.53 5.21 22.10
C GLY A 84 13.95 3.92 22.71
N ARG A 85 14.29 3.62 23.98
CA ARG A 85 13.86 2.39 24.69
C ARG A 85 12.34 2.17 24.78
N LYS A 86 11.52 3.22 24.58
CA LYS A 86 10.04 3.16 24.62
C LYS A 86 9.38 3.34 23.24
N SER A 87 10.14 3.31 22.15
CA SER A 87 9.54 3.45 20.80
C SER A 87 8.59 2.29 20.54
N ASN A 88 7.39 2.59 20.03
CA ASN A 88 6.43 1.56 19.65
C ASN A 88 6.86 0.89 18.33
N ILE A 89 7.74 -0.10 18.45
CA ILE A 89 8.34 -0.83 17.33
C ILE A 89 7.27 -1.43 16.41
N ALA A 90 6.15 -1.90 16.96
CA ALA A 90 5.02 -2.46 16.21
C ALA A 90 4.36 -1.45 15.27
N SER A 91 4.53 -0.15 15.54
CA SER A 91 3.98 0.94 14.73
C SER A 91 4.95 1.45 13.65
N LEU A 92 6.20 0.96 13.62
CA LEU A 92 7.16 1.37 12.60
C LEU A 92 6.72 0.87 11.22
N ARG A 93 6.56 1.82 10.31
CA ARG A 93 6.05 1.60 8.97
C ARG A 93 6.85 2.40 7.97
N GLN A 94 6.81 1.92 6.75
CA GLN A 94 7.17 2.66 5.56
C GLN A 94 5.94 2.80 4.68
N GLY A 95 5.83 3.92 3.99
CA GLY A 95 4.66 4.16 3.16
C GLY A 95 4.67 5.48 2.44
N VAL A 96 3.67 5.64 1.60
CA VAL A 96 3.44 6.85 0.81
C VAL A 96 1.99 7.27 0.94
N THR A 97 1.76 8.57 0.93
CA THR A 97 0.42 9.14 0.80
C THR A 97 0.29 9.76 -0.58
N LEU A 98 -0.71 9.32 -1.33
CA LEU A 98 -1.02 9.77 -2.67
C LEU A 98 -2.28 10.64 -2.67
N THR A 99 -2.33 11.63 -3.56
CA THR A 99 -3.53 12.40 -3.88
C THR A 99 -3.80 12.40 -5.39
N GLY A 100 -5.07 12.50 -5.78
CA GLY A 100 -5.46 12.72 -7.17
C GLY A 100 -5.54 14.20 -7.57
N LEU A 101 -5.35 15.15 -6.65
CA LEU A 101 -5.64 16.59 -6.90
C LEU A 101 -7.02 16.84 -7.52
N GLY A 102 -8.02 16.06 -7.08
CA GLY A 102 -9.40 16.12 -7.56
C GLY A 102 -9.62 15.52 -8.96
N ILE A 103 -8.73 14.64 -9.43
CA ILE A 103 -8.96 13.84 -10.64
C ILE A 103 -10.03 12.76 -10.34
N PRO A 104 -11.14 12.70 -11.10
CA PRO A 104 -12.25 11.78 -10.84
C PRO A 104 -11.87 10.30 -10.82
N GLU A 105 -10.93 9.89 -11.66
CA GLU A 105 -10.47 8.50 -11.75
C GLU A 105 -9.76 8.04 -10.47
N PHE A 106 -9.00 8.95 -9.85
CA PHE A 106 -8.39 8.69 -8.54
C PHE A 106 -9.48 8.55 -7.46
N ASP A 107 -10.44 9.48 -7.43
CA ASP A 107 -11.54 9.46 -6.46
C ASP A 107 -12.42 8.20 -6.63
N LYS A 108 -12.59 7.72 -7.86
CA LYS A 108 -13.27 6.44 -8.14
C LYS A 108 -12.50 5.26 -7.56
N ALA A 109 -11.18 5.25 -7.65
CA ALA A 109 -10.35 4.22 -7.04
C ALA A 109 -10.39 4.29 -5.50
N VAL A 110 -10.35 5.48 -4.91
CA VAL A 110 -10.55 5.68 -3.45
C VAL A 110 -11.93 5.18 -3.00
N SER A 111 -12.97 5.43 -3.80
CA SER A 111 -14.33 4.94 -3.55
C SER A 111 -14.40 3.41 -3.59
N GLY A 112 -13.64 2.77 -4.48
CA GLY A 112 -13.48 1.31 -4.50
C GLY A 112 -12.91 0.76 -3.18
N ILE A 113 -11.88 1.40 -2.62
CA ILE A 113 -11.31 1.01 -1.32
C ILE A 113 -12.35 1.15 -0.20
N LYS A 114 -13.13 2.25 -0.19
CA LYS A 114 -14.22 2.46 0.78
C LYS A 114 -15.27 1.34 0.69
N ILE A 115 -15.61 0.91 -0.52
CA ILE A 115 -16.58 -0.17 -0.72
C ILE A 115 -16.03 -1.51 -0.24
N GLY A 116 -14.74 -1.79 -0.45
CA GLY A 116 -14.07 -2.95 0.15
C GLY A 116 -14.15 -2.95 1.68
N ASP A 117 -13.87 -1.81 2.32
CA ASP A 117 -13.99 -1.66 3.78
C ASP A 117 -15.43 -1.88 4.26
N LEU A 118 -16.43 -1.31 3.57
CA LEU A 118 -17.84 -1.53 3.89
C LEU A 118 -18.25 -3.01 3.75
N LEU A 119 -17.77 -3.70 2.72
CA LEU A 119 -18.01 -5.13 2.52
C LEU A 119 -17.37 -5.97 3.62
N LEU A 120 -16.15 -5.64 4.06
CA LEU A 120 -15.53 -6.28 5.21
C LEU A 120 -16.39 -6.06 6.45
N LYS A 121 -16.69 -4.79 6.79
CA LYS A 121 -17.47 -4.43 7.98
C LYS A 121 -18.84 -5.07 8.04
N ARG A 122 -19.54 -5.20 6.91
CA ARG A 122 -20.85 -5.86 6.84
C ARG A 122 -20.81 -7.31 7.29
N ASN A 123 -19.70 -7.99 7.05
CA ASN A 123 -19.54 -9.41 7.34
C ASN A 123 -18.71 -9.67 8.62
N LEU A 124 -18.20 -8.61 9.27
CA LEU A 124 -17.44 -8.69 10.51
C LEU A 124 -18.35 -8.54 11.74
N PRO A 125 -18.02 -9.19 12.88
CA PRO A 125 -18.69 -8.92 14.14
C PRO A 125 -18.57 -7.43 14.56
N PRO A 126 -19.61 -6.81 15.13
CA PRO A 126 -19.62 -5.37 15.46
C PRO A 126 -18.52 -4.91 16.43
N GLN A 127 -17.94 -5.83 17.19
CA GLN A 127 -16.97 -5.53 18.25
C GLN A 127 -15.52 -5.41 17.75
N GLY A 128 -15.27 -5.49 16.44
CA GLY A 128 -13.91 -5.50 15.86
C GLY A 128 -13.72 -4.63 14.63
N THR A 129 -14.67 -3.75 14.29
CA THR A 129 -14.59 -2.92 13.08
C THR A 129 -13.89 -1.60 13.37
N GLU A 130 -12.58 -1.56 13.10
CA GLU A 130 -11.82 -0.30 13.15
C GLU A 130 -12.21 0.64 12.00
N THR A 131 -11.89 1.92 12.16
CA THR A 131 -12.08 2.92 11.11
C THR A 131 -11.06 2.69 10.00
N LEU A 132 -11.45 2.92 8.75
CA LEU A 132 -10.51 2.84 7.64
C LEU A 132 -9.51 4.00 7.74
N HIS A 133 -8.29 3.71 8.15
CA HIS A 133 -7.27 4.73 8.43
C HIS A 133 -6.44 5.15 7.19
N CYS A 134 -6.56 4.44 6.08
CA CYS A 134 -5.76 4.73 4.88
C CYS A 134 -6.32 5.89 4.05
N ILE A 135 -7.53 6.39 4.31
CA ILE A 135 -8.12 7.49 3.55
C ILE A 135 -8.08 8.76 4.39
N GLY A 136 -7.53 9.82 3.81
CA GLY A 136 -7.44 11.13 4.44
C GLY A 136 -7.75 12.26 3.48
N GLU A 137 -7.29 13.45 3.84
CA GLU A 137 -7.49 14.67 3.05
C GLU A 137 -6.19 15.48 3.01
N PHE A 138 -5.92 16.08 1.86
CA PHE A 138 -4.86 17.07 1.68
C PHE A 138 -5.47 18.25 0.95
N ARG A 139 -5.51 19.44 1.57
CA ARG A 139 -6.04 20.67 0.95
C ARG A 139 -7.46 20.51 0.36
N GLY A 140 -8.38 19.82 1.04
CA GLY A 140 -9.75 19.64 0.54
C GLY A 140 -9.93 18.48 -0.45
N VAL A 141 -8.87 17.79 -0.88
CA VAL A 141 -8.96 16.64 -1.80
C VAL A 141 -8.60 15.33 -1.13
N GLN A 142 -9.19 14.23 -1.60
CA GLN A 142 -8.97 12.90 -1.02
C GLN A 142 -7.53 12.45 -1.19
N THR A 143 -7.05 11.70 -0.20
CA THR A 143 -5.76 11.01 -0.22
C THR A 143 -5.91 9.55 0.15
N VAL A 144 -4.95 8.74 -0.29
CA VAL A 144 -4.78 7.36 0.18
C VAL A 144 -3.35 7.16 0.69
N THR A 145 -3.22 6.58 1.87
CA THR A 145 -1.95 6.17 2.47
C THR A 145 -1.77 4.67 2.29
N ILE A 146 -0.71 4.28 1.61
CA ILE A 146 -0.32 2.89 1.41
C ILE A 146 0.95 2.68 2.22
N SER A 147 0.93 1.73 3.15
CA SER A 147 2.06 1.50 4.06
C SER A 147 2.24 0.03 4.37
N ASN A 148 3.49 -0.38 4.58
CA ASN A 148 3.87 -1.67 5.11
C ASN A 148 4.59 -1.51 6.45
N ARG A 149 4.45 -2.49 7.36
CA ARG A 149 5.18 -2.52 8.63
C ARG A 149 6.59 -3.04 8.40
N TYR A 150 7.56 -2.51 9.14
CA TYR A 150 8.90 -3.09 9.17
C TYR A 150 8.95 -4.41 9.91
N PHE A 151 8.02 -4.66 10.85
CA PHE A 151 8.05 -5.85 11.68
C PHE A 151 6.67 -6.43 11.94
N THR A 152 6.65 -7.75 12.11
CA THR A 152 5.54 -8.53 12.65
C THR A 152 5.92 -9.03 14.05
N PRO A 153 5.04 -8.93 15.07
CA PRO A 153 5.29 -9.56 16.37
C PRO A 153 5.54 -11.06 16.22
N GLN A 154 6.47 -11.64 16.98
CA GLN A 154 6.88 -13.04 16.79
C GLN A 154 5.72 -14.04 17.01
N GLN A 155 4.84 -13.76 17.98
CA GLN A 155 3.60 -14.51 18.21
C GLN A 155 2.64 -14.51 17.00
N HIS A 156 2.78 -13.52 16.13
CA HIS A 156 1.97 -13.32 14.92
C HIS A 156 2.66 -13.83 13.66
N ALA A 157 3.96 -14.11 13.70
CA ALA A 157 4.73 -14.55 12.54
C ALA A 157 4.71 -16.07 12.33
N LYS A 158 4.16 -16.87 13.27
CA LYS A 158 3.96 -18.33 13.14
C LYS A 158 5.21 -19.13 12.70
N GLY A 159 6.41 -18.66 13.03
CA GLY A 159 7.66 -19.29 12.62
C GLY A 159 8.05 -19.03 11.16
N GLU A 160 7.43 -18.05 10.49
CA GLU A 160 7.92 -17.50 9.22
C GLU A 160 9.42 -17.15 9.34
N PRO A 161 10.21 -17.48 8.31
CA PRO A 161 11.63 -17.21 8.33
C PRO A 161 11.88 -15.70 8.42
N ALA A 162 12.79 -15.32 9.31
CA ALA A 162 13.28 -13.95 9.37
C ALA A 162 14.05 -13.63 8.07
N VAL A 163 13.68 -12.53 7.44
CA VAL A 163 14.40 -11.93 6.31
C VAL A 163 15.34 -10.87 6.86
N GLU A 164 16.56 -10.82 6.35
CA GLU A 164 17.52 -9.80 6.76
C GLU A 164 17.11 -8.43 6.21
N ILE A 165 17.05 -7.42 7.08
CA ILE A 165 16.82 -6.04 6.66
C ILE A 165 18.07 -5.54 5.90
N PRO A 166 17.93 -5.14 4.62
CA PRO A 166 19.02 -4.61 3.82
C PRO A 166 19.65 -3.36 4.44
N THR A 167 20.94 -3.13 4.21
CA THR A 167 21.66 -1.98 4.75
C THR A 167 21.17 -0.66 4.16
N GLU A 168 20.63 -0.73 2.95
CA GLU A 168 19.95 0.36 2.26
C GLU A 168 18.71 0.81 3.05
N ILE A 169 17.99 -0.14 3.65
CA ILE A 169 16.83 0.19 4.48
C ILE A 169 17.25 0.67 5.87
N ASP A 170 18.27 0.06 6.46
CA ASP A 170 18.73 0.33 7.83
C ASP A 170 20.25 0.57 7.90
N PRO A 171 20.74 1.73 7.39
CA PRO A 171 22.18 1.99 7.25
C PRO A 171 22.93 2.03 8.58
N HIS A 172 22.22 2.23 9.69
CA HIS A 172 22.79 2.31 11.03
C HIS A 172 22.49 1.06 11.89
N GLY A 173 21.89 0.01 11.32
CA GLY A 173 21.54 -1.21 12.06
C GLY A 173 20.52 -0.99 13.20
N THR A 174 19.76 0.10 13.16
CA THR A 174 18.79 0.46 14.20
C THR A 174 17.59 -0.46 14.17
N LEU A 175 17.01 -0.74 13.00
CA LEU A 175 15.94 -1.72 12.83
C LEU A 175 16.45 -3.14 13.16
N ARG A 176 17.63 -3.52 12.66
CA ARG A 176 18.25 -4.84 12.88
C ARG A 176 18.47 -5.16 14.36
N ARG A 177 18.89 -4.17 15.14
CA ARG A 177 19.08 -4.31 16.60
C ARG A 177 17.77 -4.56 17.33
N VAL A 178 16.67 -4.00 16.84
CA VAL A 178 15.34 -4.13 17.43
C VAL A 178 14.66 -5.47 17.08
N SER A 179 14.95 -6.02 15.90
CA SER A 179 14.43 -7.33 15.44
C SER A 179 14.79 -8.54 16.34
N ARG A 180 15.56 -8.35 17.41
CA ARG A 180 16.05 -9.43 18.28
C ARG A 180 15.25 -9.61 19.56
N LEU A 181 14.21 -8.80 19.79
CA LEU A 181 13.48 -8.79 21.06
C LEU A 181 12.20 -9.63 20.98
N GLU A 182 11.20 -9.19 20.20
CA GLU A 182 9.89 -9.87 20.07
C GLU A 182 9.26 -9.65 18.68
N TYR A 183 10.05 -9.16 17.74
CA TYR A 183 9.61 -8.67 16.43
C TYR A 183 10.49 -9.26 15.35
N VAL A 184 9.89 -9.75 14.27
CA VAL A 184 10.58 -10.35 13.14
C VAL A 184 10.22 -9.60 11.87
N HIS A 185 11.23 -9.35 11.04
CA HIS A 185 11.03 -8.90 9.66
C HIS A 185 10.83 -10.15 8.79
N THR A 186 9.65 -10.32 8.20
CA THR A 186 9.35 -11.46 7.30
C THR A 186 9.22 -11.00 5.86
N GLN A 187 9.03 -11.93 4.93
CA GLN A 187 8.83 -11.61 3.51
C GLN A 187 7.67 -10.62 3.29
N GLU A 188 6.60 -10.73 4.09
CA GLU A 188 5.44 -9.83 4.07
C GLU A 188 5.79 -8.39 4.48
N ASN A 189 6.93 -8.17 5.15
CA ASN A 189 7.40 -6.84 5.55
C ASN A 189 8.33 -6.20 4.50
N THR A 190 8.72 -6.96 3.47
CA THR A 190 9.57 -6.48 2.38
C THR A 190 8.76 -5.56 1.47
N VAL A 191 9.38 -4.46 1.03
CA VAL A 191 8.81 -3.55 0.04
C VAL A 191 9.78 -3.51 -1.14
N GLU A 192 9.25 -3.78 -2.32
CA GLU A 192 9.99 -3.68 -3.57
C GLU A 192 9.83 -2.28 -4.16
N TYR A 193 10.95 -1.72 -4.63
CA TYR A 193 10.98 -0.42 -5.28
C TYR A 193 11.22 -0.63 -6.75
N GLU A 194 10.38 -0.02 -7.59
CA GLU A 194 10.59 -0.02 -9.02
C GLU A 194 10.57 1.41 -9.53
N ARG A 195 11.48 1.70 -10.46
CA ARG A 195 11.41 2.92 -11.26
C ARG A 195 11.19 2.54 -12.70
N SER A 196 10.11 3.07 -13.25
CA SER A 196 9.91 3.07 -14.69
C SER A 196 10.46 4.38 -15.25
N GLN A 197 11.38 4.29 -16.21
CA GLN A 197 11.78 5.44 -17.02
C GLN A 197 11.13 5.30 -18.39
N ASN A 198 10.36 6.31 -18.79
CA ASN A 198 9.78 6.33 -20.13
C ASN A 198 10.87 6.80 -21.12
N LYS A 199 11.71 5.87 -21.59
CA LYS A 199 12.57 6.13 -22.76
C LYS A 199 11.72 5.91 -24.01
N GLU A 200 11.28 7.01 -24.62
CA GLU A 200 10.68 7.08 -25.96
C GLU A 200 9.60 6.01 -26.25
N LYS A 201 8.37 6.28 -25.79
CA LYS A 201 7.08 5.84 -26.38
C LYS A 201 6.83 4.36 -26.74
N LYS A 202 7.68 3.38 -26.41
CA LYS A 202 7.40 1.97 -26.79
C LYS A 202 7.65 0.87 -25.77
N SER A 203 8.23 1.14 -24.60
CA SER A 203 8.33 0.09 -23.58
C SER A 203 8.64 0.67 -22.19
N LEU A 204 7.73 0.45 -21.23
CA LEU A 204 8.05 0.61 -19.81
C LEU A 204 9.04 -0.49 -19.44
N ARG A 205 10.32 -0.14 -19.27
CA ARG A 205 11.27 -1.01 -18.58
C ARG A 205 11.17 -0.71 -17.09
N SER A 206 10.58 -1.62 -16.32
CA SER A 206 10.75 -1.65 -14.87
C SER A 206 12.13 -2.24 -14.56
N SER A 207 12.89 -1.55 -13.73
CA SER A 207 14.05 -2.13 -13.06
C SER A 207 13.73 -2.18 -11.59
N VAL A 208 13.94 -3.35 -10.97
CA VAL A 208 14.00 -3.46 -9.52
C VAL A 208 15.10 -2.50 -9.07
N LEU A 209 14.71 -1.53 -8.25
CA LEU A 209 15.62 -0.61 -7.62
C LEU A 209 15.90 -1.07 -6.19
N SER A 210 17.11 -0.76 -5.74
CA SER A 210 17.31 -0.45 -4.33
C SER A 210 16.36 0.70 -3.94
N PRO A 211 15.97 0.89 -2.67
CA PRO A 211 15.25 2.09 -2.24
C PRO A 211 15.92 3.43 -2.63
N PHE A 212 17.10 3.42 -3.28
CA PHE A 212 17.84 4.57 -3.84
C PHE A 212 18.25 4.36 -5.30
#